data_AF-A0A8J5L145-F1
#
_entry.id   AF-A0A8J5L145-F1
#
_cell.length_a   1.000
_cell.length_b   1.000
_cell.length_c   1.000
_cell.angle_alpha   90.00
_cell.angle_beta   90.00
_cell.angle_gamma   90.00
#
_symmetry.space_group_name_H-M   'P 1'
#
loop_
_entity.id
_entity.type
_entity.pdbx_description
1 polymer ?
#
loop_
_entity_poly.entity_id
_entity_poly.type
_entity_poly.pdbx_seq_one_letter_code
_entity_poly.pdbx_strand_id
1 'polypeptide(L)'
;MQRGFRDYARLPAPSGRTASGHLGEGITSLLGWTVNGTVELVESGQKQGGMILIVPERSRALWLGNEVQISQGLQLEKGASYTLYNVEGWDAYAWAFHAEADDGTESLLSFKNPRMEDDPTCSPIIDSIAIKKLFTPKRPKGPWMFQNARLDVLLPTNLEEAMSALLGWLVESNRAVRYIDSNHFIVPQGKRVVEFLSVIP
;
A
#
# COMPACT_ATOMS: atom_id res chain seq x y z
N MET A 1 8.69 -20.37 -11.12
CA MET A 1 9.59 -20.15 -9.96
C MET A 1 9.84 -18.65 -9.81
N GLN A 2 9.04 -17.91 -9.03
CA GLN A 2 9.34 -16.54 -8.61
C GLN A 2 9.80 -16.58 -7.15
N ARG A 3 11.06 -16.95 -6.90
CA ARG A 3 11.67 -16.72 -5.59
C ARG A 3 12.09 -15.26 -5.56
N GLY A 4 11.50 -14.43 -4.72
CA GLY A 4 11.89 -13.01 -4.64
C GLY A 4 10.94 -12.06 -3.93
N PHE A 5 9.77 -12.49 -3.45
CA PHE A 5 9.08 -11.70 -2.43
C PHE A 5 9.79 -11.93 -1.10
N ARG A 6 10.64 -10.98 -0.72
CA ARG A 6 10.84 -10.71 0.70
C ARG A 6 9.77 -9.67 1.02
N ASP A 7 8.70 -10.09 1.69
CA ASP A 7 7.71 -9.16 2.22
C ASP A 7 8.40 -8.37 3.34
N TYR A 8 9.17 -7.31 3.02
CA TYR A 8 9.90 -6.59 4.07
C TYR A 8 8.95 -5.84 5.01
N ALA A 9 7.73 -5.55 4.56
CA ALA A 9 6.71 -4.85 5.33
C ALA A 9 5.38 -5.59 5.15
N ARG A 10 5.05 -6.54 6.03
CA ARG A 10 3.68 -7.05 6.18
C ARG A 10 3.11 -6.33 7.40
N LEU A 11 1.88 -5.81 7.34
CA LEU A 11 1.21 -5.37 8.56
C LEU A 11 1.24 -6.55 9.55
N PRO A 12 1.76 -6.34 10.77
CA PRO A 12 1.86 -7.44 11.72
C PRO A 12 0.45 -7.92 12.06
N ALA A 13 0.27 -9.24 12.09
CA ALA A 13 -0.91 -9.81 12.72
C ALA A 13 -0.86 -9.38 14.19
N PRO A 14 -1.92 -8.75 14.73
CA PRO A 14 -1.91 -8.29 16.11
C PRO A 14 -1.72 -9.49 17.04
N SER A 15 -0.63 -9.50 17.79
CA SER A 15 -0.35 -10.49 18.82
C SER A 15 -1.00 -10.05 20.12
N GLY A 16 -2.23 -10.50 20.37
CA GLY A 16 -2.98 -10.21 21.59
C GLY A 16 -4.44 -10.63 21.47
N ARG A 17 -4.98 -11.26 22.51
CA ARG A 17 -6.36 -11.74 22.59
C ARG A 17 -7.29 -10.52 22.69
N THR A 18 -8.22 -10.41 21.74
CA THR A 18 -9.28 -9.38 21.75
C THR A 18 -9.98 -9.35 23.10
N ALA A 19 -9.90 -8.22 23.81
CA ALA A 19 -10.93 -7.87 24.78
C ALA A 19 -12.15 -7.38 23.98
N SER A 20 -13.30 -7.95 24.33
CA SER A 20 -14.62 -7.67 23.77
C SER A 20 -14.91 -6.18 23.68
N GLY A 21 -15.43 -5.78 22.52
CA GLY A 21 -16.11 -4.52 22.20
C GLY A 21 -16.14 -3.45 23.28
N HIS A 22 -15.17 -2.55 23.25
CA HIS A 22 -15.34 -1.15 23.63
C HIS A 22 -14.39 -0.32 22.75
N LEU A 23 -14.95 0.77 22.22
CA LEU A 23 -14.24 1.80 21.47
C LEU A 23 -13.13 2.37 22.37
N GLY A 24 -11.86 2.29 21.97
CA GLY A 24 -10.83 3.18 22.51
C GLY A 24 -9.56 2.59 23.17
N GLU A 25 -9.23 1.30 23.08
CA GLU A 25 -7.87 0.85 23.41
C GLU A 25 -6.99 0.85 22.15
N GLY A 26 -6.27 1.95 21.94
CA GLY A 26 -5.30 2.08 20.86
C GLY A 26 -4.16 1.06 20.96
N ILE A 27 -3.70 0.58 19.80
CA ILE A 27 -2.54 -0.30 19.72
C ILE A 27 -1.28 0.51 19.98
N THR A 28 -0.56 0.17 21.04
CA THR A 28 0.70 0.83 21.41
C THR A 28 1.94 0.10 20.87
N SER A 29 1.79 -1.10 20.30
CA SER A 29 2.91 -1.83 19.68
C SER A 29 2.47 -2.71 18.51
N LEU A 30 3.18 -2.58 17.39
CA LEU A 30 3.03 -3.38 16.18
C LEU A 30 4.38 -4.10 15.96
N LEU A 31 4.37 -5.42 15.80
CA LEU A 31 5.61 -6.21 15.66
C LEU A 31 6.46 -5.71 14.48
N GLY A 32 7.65 -5.17 14.77
CA GLY A 32 8.57 -4.63 13.77
C GLY A 32 8.21 -3.23 13.26
N TRP A 33 7.28 -2.53 13.93
CA TRP A 33 6.86 -1.18 13.60
C TRP A 33 6.90 -0.28 14.85
N THR A 34 7.33 0.96 14.66
CA THR A 34 7.23 2.03 15.64
C THR A 34 5.93 2.80 15.39
N VAL A 35 5.15 3.03 16.45
CA VAL A 35 3.91 3.81 16.41
C VAL A 35 4.09 5.08 17.22
N ASN A 36 3.78 6.23 16.63
CA ASN A 36 3.69 7.52 17.30
C ASN A 36 2.30 8.11 17.07
N GLY A 37 1.49 8.18 18.14
CA GLY A 37 0.07 8.53 18.09
C GLY A 37 -0.85 7.32 18.27
N THR A 38 -2.12 7.47 17.89
CA THR A 38 -3.16 6.44 18.12
C THR A 38 -3.44 5.65 16.84
N VAL A 39 -3.33 4.32 16.94
CA VAL A 39 -3.71 3.39 15.88
C VAL A 39 -4.74 2.41 16.43
N GLU A 40 -5.77 2.10 15.66
CA GLU A 40 -6.77 1.10 16.02
C GLU A 40 -6.78 -0.06 15.02
N LEU A 41 -7.08 -1.25 15.50
CA LEU A 41 -7.33 -2.39 14.63
C LEU A 41 -8.81 -2.40 14.28
N VAL A 42 -9.12 -2.40 12.98
CA VAL A 42 -10.49 -2.48 12.49
C VAL A 42 -10.68 -3.77 11.71
N GLU A 43 -11.89 -4.33 11.79
CA GLU A 43 -12.27 -5.52 11.03
C GLU A 43 -13.16 -5.16 9.83
N SER A 44 -13.09 -5.97 8.78
CA SER A 44 -13.99 -5.85 7.63
C SER A 44 -15.45 -6.01 8.08
N GLY A 45 -16.31 -5.08 7.67
CA GLY A 45 -17.73 -5.06 8.08
C GLY A 45 -18.00 -4.33 9.40
N GLN A 46 -16.96 -3.90 10.14
CA GLN A 46 -17.13 -3.06 11.32
C GLN A 46 -17.77 -1.72 10.94
N LYS A 47 -18.62 -1.18 11.82
CA LYS A 47 -19.23 0.14 11.64
C LYS A 47 -18.42 1.21 12.36
N GLN A 48 -18.21 2.34 11.69
CA GLN A 48 -17.67 3.55 12.28
C GLN A 48 -18.64 4.69 11.96
N GLY A 49 -19.43 5.08 12.97
CA GLY A 49 -20.61 5.92 12.75
C GLY A 49 -21.62 5.25 11.79
N GLY A 50 -21.98 5.95 10.71
CA GLY A 50 -22.87 5.44 9.66
C GLY A 50 -22.18 4.62 8.57
N MET A 51 -20.85 4.54 8.56
CA MET A 51 -20.08 3.88 7.50
C MET A 51 -19.71 2.44 7.87
N ILE A 52 -19.64 1.57 6.86
CA ILE A 52 -19.11 0.20 6.98
C ILE A 52 -17.69 0.21 6.45
N LEU A 53 -16.75 -0.24 7.28
CA LEU A 53 -15.35 -0.36 6.91
C LEU A 53 -15.15 -1.58 6.02
N ILE A 54 -14.50 -1.39 4.88
CA ILE A 54 -14.18 -2.45 3.94
C ILE A 54 -12.67 -2.62 3.94
N VAL A 55 -12.24 -3.86 4.11
CA VAL A 55 -10.83 -4.28 4.08
C VAL A 55 -10.69 -5.22 2.88
N PRO A 56 -10.24 -4.71 1.71
CA PRO A 56 -10.32 -5.46 0.45
C PRO A 56 -9.44 -6.72 0.40
N GLU A 57 -8.27 -6.70 1.02
CA GLU A 57 -7.29 -7.79 0.96
C GLU A 57 -7.39 -8.75 2.15
N ARG A 58 -7.78 -8.23 3.32
CA ARG A 58 -7.71 -8.97 4.60
C ARG A 58 -9.02 -8.87 5.38
N SER A 59 -9.09 -9.60 6.49
CA SER A 59 -10.18 -9.43 7.47
C SER A 59 -9.98 -8.24 8.40
N ARG A 60 -8.77 -7.65 8.43
CA ARG A 60 -8.33 -6.64 9.40
C ARG A 60 -7.41 -5.62 8.76
N ALA A 61 -7.50 -4.37 9.22
CA ALA A 61 -6.68 -3.25 8.80
C ALA A 61 -6.31 -2.35 9.99
N LEU A 62 -5.36 -1.45 9.80
CA LEU A 62 -5.02 -0.40 10.75
C LEU A 62 -5.77 0.88 10.39
N TRP A 63 -6.56 1.38 11.32
CA TRP A 63 -7.14 2.70 11.25
C TRP A 63 -6.19 3.70 11.92
N LEU A 64 -5.83 4.74 11.19
CA LEU A 64 -4.85 5.73 11.61
C LEU A 64 -5.56 6.97 12.20
N GLY A 65 -5.37 7.20 13.50
CA GLY A 65 -5.88 8.41 14.16
C GLY A 65 -5.27 9.70 13.64
N ASN A 66 -5.71 10.83 14.19
CA ASN A 66 -5.14 12.13 13.86
C ASN A 66 -3.70 12.24 14.35
N GLU A 67 -2.87 12.97 13.59
CA GLU A 67 -1.45 13.23 13.90
C GLU A 67 -0.63 11.95 14.16
N VAL A 68 -1.02 10.83 13.55
CA VAL A 68 -0.33 9.55 13.75
C VAL A 68 0.75 9.32 12.69
N GLN A 69 1.82 8.67 13.12
CA GLN A 69 2.84 8.12 12.25
C GLN A 69 3.15 6.68 12.65
N ILE A 70 3.13 5.77 11.67
CA ILE A 70 3.69 4.44 11.82
C ILE A 70 4.92 4.31 10.93
N SER A 71 5.97 3.69 11.44
CA SER A 71 7.23 3.56 10.73
C SER A 71 7.88 2.20 10.92
N GLN A 72 8.58 1.73 9.90
CA GLN A 72 9.38 0.51 9.94
C GLN A 72 10.77 0.78 9.37
N GLY A 73 11.79 0.30 10.07
CA GLY A 73 13.17 0.27 9.59
C GLY A 73 13.36 -0.84 8.55
N LEU A 74 13.90 -0.47 7.39
CA LEU A 74 14.17 -1.37 6.27
C LEU A 74 15.66 -1.39 5.96
N GLN A 75 16.20 -2.58 5.74
CA GLN A 75 17.55 -2.78 5.23
C GLN A 75 17.49 -2.95 3.72
N LEU A 76 17.75 -1.86 2.99
CA LEU A 76 17.76 -1.82 1.54
C LEU A 76 19.19 -1.85 1.01
N GLU A 77 19.35 -2.37 -0.20
CA GLU A 77 20.62 -2.41 -0.92
C GLU A 77 20.76 -1.15 -1.78
N LYS A 78 21.85 -0.40 -1.59
CA LYS A 78 22.14 0.83 -2.31
C LYS A 78 22.14 0.60 -3.82
N GLY A 79 21.53 1.52 -4.55
CA GLY A 79 21.48 1.47 -6.01
C GLY A 79 20.51 0.42 -6.56
N ALA A 80 19.86 -0.39 -5.73
CA ALA A 80 18.78 -1.24 -6.18
C ALA A 80 17.45 -0.49 -6.28
N SER A 81 16.63 -0.89 -7.24
CA SER A 81 15.27 -0.40 -7.42
C SER A 81 14.29 -1.25 -6.61
N TYR A 82 13.28 -0.61 -6.01
CA TYR A 82 12.21 -1.27 -5.26
C TYR A 82 10.85 -0.76 -5.72
N THR A 83 9.80 -1.55 -5.48
CA THR A 83 8.41 -1.06 -5.55
C THR A 83 7.73 -1.29 -4.21
N LEU A 84 7.18 -0.21 -3.64
CA LEU A 84 6.26 -0.23 -2.52
C LEU A 84 4.84 -0.42 -3.06
N TYR A 85 4.10 -1.34 -2.44
CA TYR A 85 2.69 -1.60 -2.69
C TYR A 85 1.94 -1.31 -1.41
N ASN A 86 0.87 -0.52 -1.46
CA ASN A 86 -0.02 -0.33 -0.32
C ASN A 86 -1.47 -0.33 -0.78
N VAL A 87 -2.35 -0.83 0.08
CA VAL A 87 -3.80 -0.69 -0.03
C VAL A 87 -4.24 0.26 1.07
N GLU A 88 -4.80 1.39 0.66
CA GLU A 88 -5.35 2.41 1.53
C GLU A 88 -6.84 2.61 1.21
N GLY A 89 -7.70 2.23 2.16
CA GLY A 89 -9.14 2.18 1.93
C GLY A 89 -9.51 1.31 0.74
N TRP A 90 -9.91 1.95 -0.37
CA TRP A 90 -10.37 1.30 -1.60
C TRP A 90 -9.35 1.34 -2.73
N ASP A 91 -8.21 1.98 -2.52
CA ASP A 91 -7.22 2.20 -3.56
C ASP A 91 -5.98 1.35 -3.28
N ALA A 92 -5.51 0.62 -4.28
CA ALA A 92 -4.21 -0.01 -4.25
C ALA A 92 -3.22 0.81 -5.07
N TYR A 93 -2.03 1.04 -4.52
CA TYR A 93 -0.99 1.83 -5.17
C TYR A 93 0.28 1.00 -5.37
N ALA A 94 1.04 1.32 -6.42
CA ALA A 94 2.38 0.80 -6.62
C ALA A 94 3.38 1.92 -6.98
N TRP A 95 4.36 2.14 -6.10
CA TRP A 95 5.31 3.25 -6.17
C TRP A 95 6.72 2.69 -6.31
N ALA A 96 7.44 3.06 -7.37
CA ALA A 96 8.81 2.60 -7.60
C ALA A 96 9.83 3.66 -7.17
N PHE A 97 10.94 3.23 -6.58
CA PHE A 97 11.99 4.13 -6.10
C PHE A 97 13.37 3.46 -6.12
N HIS A 98 14.43 4.26 -6.07
CA HIS A 98 15.80 3.81 -5.89
C HIS A 98 16.21 3.90 -4.42
N ALA A 99 16.87 2.88 -3.91
CA ALA A 99 17.49 2.95 -2.60
C ALA A 99 18.80 3.74 -2.69
N GLU A 100 18.86 4.88 -2.00
CA GLU A 100 20.02 5.79 -2.03
C GLU A 100 20.96 5.62 -0.82
N ALA A 101 20.40 5.16 0.30
CA ALA A 101 21.14 4.95 1.54
C ALA A 101 22.26 3.92 1.36
N ASP A 102 23.38 4.10 2.08
CA ASP A 102 24.50 3.17 2.07
C ASP A 102 24.12 1.80 2.65
N ASP A 103 24.71 0.73 2.12
CA ASP A 103 24.48 -0.63 2.61
C ASP A 103 24.75 -0.73 4.11
N GLY A 104 23.79 -1.29 4.85
CA GLY A 104 23.83 -1.37 6.32
C GLY A 104 23.25 -0.14 7.04
N THR A 105 22.90 0.92 6.31
CA THR A 105 22.12 2.05 6.83
C THR A 105 20.64 1.73 6.75
N GLU A 106 19.93 1.90 7.87
CA GLU A 106 18.48 1.68 7.91
C GLU A 106 17.73 2.79 7.16
N SER A 107 16.86 2.40 6.24
CA SER A 107 15.91 3.28 5.55
C SER A 107 14.56 3.24 6.26
N LEU A 108 13.97 4.39 6.58
CA LEU A 108 12.71 4.45 7.34
C LEU A 108 11.50 4.56 6.41
N LEU A 109 10.71 3.48 6.29
CA LEU A 109 9.39 3.54 5.67
C LEU A 109 8.39 4.14 6.67
N SER A 110 7.68 5.20 6.31
CA SER A 110 6.75 5.88 7.22
C SER A 110 5.42 6.20 6.54
N PHE A 111 4.32 5.85 7.20
CA PHE A 111 2.97 6.28 6.83
C PHE A 111 2.51 7.31 7.87
N LYS A 112 2.00 8.44 7.41
CA LYS A 112 1.63 9.56 8.28
C LYS A 112 0.21 9.99 7.96
N ASN A 113 -0.59 10.20 9.00
CA ASN A 113 -1.81 10.99 8.91
C ASN A 113 -1.55 12.36 9.57
N PRO A 114 -1.12 13.38 8.81
CA PRO A 114 -0.76 14.68 9.38
C PRO A 114 -1.97 15.57 9.68
N ARG A 115 -3.17 15.19 9.23
CA ARG A 115 -4.35 16.03 9.35
C ARG A 115 -5.04 15.84 10.69
N MET A 116 -5.62 16.93 11.13
CA MET A 116 -6.70 16.96 12.11
C MET A 116 -7.99 17.05 11.29
N GLU A 117 -8.56 15.90 10.91
CA GLU A 117 -9.90 15.89 10.31
C GLU A 117 -10.93 16.11 11.42
N ASP A 118 -11.94 16.95 11.15
CA ASP A 118 -13.03 17.23 12.09
C ASP A 118 -13.93 16.00 12.30
N ASP A 119 -14.05 15.16 11.25
CA ASP A 119 -14.75 13.88 11.31
C ASP A 119 -13.73 12.73 11.48
N PRO A 120 -13.70 12.05 12.64
CA PRO A 120 -12.79 10.93 12.87
C PRO A 120 -13.10 9.73 11.96
N THR A 121 -14.25 9.67 11.28
CA THR A 121 -14.55 8.57 10.37
C THR A 121 -13.82 8.68 9.01
N CYS A 122 -13.25 9.84 8.70
CA CYS A 122 -12.50 10.12 7.46
C CYS A 122 -11.01 9.78 7.53
N SER A 123 -10.58 9.14 8.62
CA SER A 123 -9.20 8.73 8.82
C SER A 123 -8.77 7.60 7.88
N PRO A 124 -7.51 7.59 7.41
CA PRO A 124 -7.03 6.59 6.48
C PRO A 124 -6.92 5.22 7.12
N ILE A 125 -7.15 4.18 6.32
CA ILE A 125 -7.09 2.77 6.72
C ILE A 125 -6.04 2.08 5.88
N ILE A 126 -5.03 1.50 6.53
CA ILE A 126 -3.99 0.70 5.89
C ILE A 126 -4.35 -0.77 6.05
N ASP A 127 -4.68 -1.42 4.94
CA ASP A 127 -5.00 -2.86 4.92
C ASP A 127 -3.72 -3.69 4.72
N SER A 128 -2.98 -3.38 3.67
CA SER A 128 -1.88 -4.23 3.23
C SER A 128 -0.73 -3.39 2.70
N ILE A 129 0.48 -3.76 3.09
CA ILE A 129 1.73 -3.20 2.59
C ILE A 129 2.57 -4.36 2.07
N ALA A 130 3.34 -4.13 1.01
CA ALA A 130 4.41 -5.00 0.57
C ALA A 130 5.50 -4.16 -0.11
N ILE A 131 6.74 -4.63 -0.09
CA ILE A 131 7.81 -4.02 -0.85
C ILE A 131 8.60 -5.11 -1.56
N LYS A 132 8.97 -4.85 -2.82
CA LYS A 132 9.63 -5.83 -3.67
C LYS A 132 10.87 -5.22 -4.31
N LYS A 133 12.01 -5.89 -4.14
CA LYS A 133 13.21 -5.60 -4.92
C LYS A 133 12.96 -5.90 -6.39
N LEU A 134 13.27 -4.94 -7.24
CA LEU A 134 13.14 -5.04 -8.68
C LEU A 134 14.45 -5.54 -9.27
N PHE A 135 14.31 -6.37 -10.30
CA PHE A 135 15.42 -6.81 -11.12
C PHE A 135 15.08 -6.42 -12.54
N THR A 136 16.00 -5.75 -13.23
CA THR A 136 15.84 -5.33 -14.62
C THR A 136 15.45 -6.54 -15.47
N PRO A 137 14.17 -6.66 -15.88
CA PRO A 137 13.73 -7.84 -16.57
C PRO A 137 14.11 -7.74 -18.05
N LYS A 138 14.41 -8.87 -18.70
CA LYS A 138 14.63 -8.91 -20.17
C LYS A 138 13.41 -8.46 -20.99
N ARG A 139 12.22 -8.41 -20.37
CA ARG A 139 10.95 -8.01 -20.98
C ARG A 139 10.18 -7.16 -19.98
N PRO A 140 9.38 -6.20 -20.44
CA PRO A 140 8.56 -5.42 -19.54
C PRO A 140 7.64 -6.27 -18.69
N LYS A 141 7.44 -5.83 -17.45
CA LYS A 141 6.54 -6.49 -16.49
C LYS A 141 5.78 -5.42 -15.74
N GLY A 142 4.45 -5.57 -15.67
CA GLY A 142 3.66 -4.70 -14.81
C GLY A 142 3.85 -5.02 -13.32
N PRO A 143 3.28 -4.18 -12.46
CA PRO A 143 3.38 -4.33 -11.02
C PRO A 143 2.82 -5.68 -10.57
N TRP A 144 3.26 -6.09 -9.38
CA TRP A 144 2.53 -7.10 -8.66
C TRP A 144 1.15 -6.56 -8.25
N MET A 145 0.19 -7.46 -8.16
CA MET A 145 -1.14 -7.15 -7.64
C MET A 145 -1.44 -8.21 -6.61
N PHE A 146 -2.16 -7.79 -5.59
CA PHE A 146 -2.70 -8.73 -4.66
C PHE A 146 -3.76 -9.61 -5.35
N GLN A 147 -3.80 -10.89 -5.00
CA GLN A 147 -4.58 -11.88 -5.75
C GLN A 147 -6.03 -11.99 -5.28
N ASN A 148 -6.33 -11.52 -4.06
CA ASN A 148 -7.62 -11.77 -3.41
C ASN A 148 -8.54 -10.55 -3.41
N ALA A 149 -8.02 -9.33 -3.58
CA ALA A 149 -8.84 -8.14 -3.73
C ALA A 149 -9.14 -7.84 -5.20
N ARG A 150 -10.35 -7.32 -5.40
CA ARG A 150 -10.85 -6.81 -6.68
C ARG A 150 -10.44 -5.35 -6.88
N LEU A 151 -9.17 -5.04 -6.62
CA LEU A 151 -8.64 -3.70 -6.77
C LEU A 151 -7.80 -3.58 -8.03
N ASP A 152 -7.95 -2.45 -8.70
CA ASP A 152 -6.99 -1.95 -9.66
C ASP A 152 -5.77 -1.36 -8.93
N VAL A 153 -4.62 -1.36 -9.60
CA VAL A 153 -3.41 -0.74 -9.05
C VAL A 153 -3.22 0.62 -9.69
N LEU A 154 -3.40 1.68 -8.92
CA LEU A 154 -3.10 3.05 -9.30
C LEU A 154 -1.58 3.23 -9.40
N LEU A 155 -1.18 3.80 -10.53
CA LEU A 155 0.20 4.11 -10.84
C LEU A 155 0.40 5.62 -10.68
N PRO A 156 1.35 6.06 -9.82
CA PRO A 156 1.72 7.45 -9.73
C PRO A 156 2.12 7.96 -11.11
N THR A 157 1.57 9.10 -11.48
CA THR A 157 1.78 9.72 -12.79
C THR A 157 2.95 10.70 -12.73
N ASN A 158 3.93 10.42 -11.86
CA ASN A 158 4.94 11.37 -11.44
C ASN A 158 5.78 11.83 -12.64
N LEU A 159 5.54 13.07 -13.10
CA LEU A 159 6.22 13.67 -14.24
C LEU A 159 7.68 14.04 -13.92
N GLU A 160 8.07 14.05 -12.64
CA GLU A 160 9.39 14.50 -12.18
C GLU A 160 10.34 13.33 -11.84
N GLU A 161 9.82 12.13 -11.56
CA GLU A 161 10.64 10.96 -11.21
C GLU A 161 10.74 9.96 -12.37
N ALA A 162 11.97 9.56 -12.70
CA ALA A 162 12.28 8.65 -13.80
C ALA A 162 11.90 7.17 -13.54
N MET A 163 11.07 6.87 -12.54
CA MET A 163 10.75 5.50 -12.12
C MET A 163 9.26 5.21 -12.14
N SER A 164 8.92 4.06 -12.72
CA SER A 164 7.56 3.50 -12.70
C SER A 164 7.54 2.12 -12.08
N ALA A 165 6.43 1.78 -11.42
CA ALA A 165 6.14 0.40 -11.03
C ALA A 165 5.90 -0.53 -12.23
N LEU A 166 5.73 0.01 -13.44
CA LEU A 166 5.82 -0.71 -14.70
C LEU A 166 7.30 -0.88 -15.09
N LEU A 167 7.88 -2.05 -14.85
CA LEU A 167 9.28 -2.30 -15.15
C LEU A 167 9.55 -2.17 -16.66
N GLY A 168 10.44 -1.24 -17.00
CA GLY A 168 10.86 -0.93 -18.37
C GLY A 168 9.96 0.09 -19.09
N TRP A 169 9.02 0.72 -18.39
CA TRP A 169 8.11 1.73 -18.93
C TRP A 169 8.22 2.99 -18.07
N LEU A 170 8.07 4.15 -18.69
CA LEU A 170 7.84 5.42 -18.01
C LEU A 170 6.37 5.79 -18.20
N VAL A 171 5.70 6.25 -17.14
CA VAL A 171 4.29 6.67 -17.20
C VAL A 171 4.25 8.18 -17.17
N GLU A 172 4.14 8.79 -18.35
CA GLU A 172 3.95 10.24 -18.50
C GLU A 172 2.49 10.53 -18.79
N SER A 173 1.74 10.92 -17.76
CA SER A 173 0.34 11.31 -17.92
C SER A 173 -0.02 12.42 -16.95
N ASN A 174 -0.87 13.34 -17.39
CA ASN A 174 -1.52 14.30 -16.50
C ASN A 174 -2.83 13.74 -15.91
N ARG A 175 -3.11 12.46 -16.11
CA ARG A 175 -4.32 11.77 -15.64
C ARG A 175 -3.95 10.48 -14.97
N ALA A 176 -4.82 10.02 -14.06
CA ALA A 176 -4.65 8.76 -13.37
C ALA A 176 -4.47 7.60 -14.36
N VAL A 177 -3.48 6.76 -14.09
CA VAL A 177 -3.21 5.53 -14.84
C VAL A 177 -3.39 4.38 -13.87
N ARG A 178 -4.08 3.33 -14.31
CA ARG A 178 -4.27 2.13 -13.51
C ARG A 178 -3.82 0.89 -14.25
N TYR A 179 -3.50 -0.14 -13.47
CA TYR A 179 -3.16 -1.47 -13.97
C TYR A 179 -4.17 -2.47 -13.46
N ILE A 180 -4.80 -3.19 -14.39
CA ILE A 180 -5.90 -4.11 -14.11
C ILE A 180 -5.63 -5.50 -14.66
N ASP A 181 -6.35 -6.48 -14.14
CA ASP A 181 -6.26 -7.87 -14.58
C ASP A 181 -7.60 -8.50 -14.96
N SER A 182 -7.50 -9.59 -15.71
CA SER A 182 -8.66 -10.32 -16.22
C SER A 182 -9.35 -11.19 -15.18
N ASN A 183 -8.85 -11.26 -13.93
CA ASN A 183 -9.53 -11.99 -12.86
C ASN A 183 -10.70 -11.16 -12.31
N HIS A 184 -10.56 -9.83 -12.32
CA HIS A 184 -11.52 -8.92 -11.71
C HIS A 184 -12.10 -7.89 -12.67
N PHE A 185 -11.46 -7.66 -13.83
CA PHE A 185 -11.87 -6.65 -14.80
C PHE A 185 -11.97 -7.21 -16.22
N ILE A 186 -12.68 -6.49 -17.09
CA ILE A 186 -12.73 -6.80 -18.52
C ILE A 186 -11.42 -6.33 -19.14
N VAL A 187 -10.61 -7.28 -19.61
CA VAL A 187 -9.37 -7.01 -20.31
C VAL A 187 -9.52 -7.45 -21.77
N PRO A 188 -9.32 -6.57 -22.75
CA PRO A 188 -9.59 -6.88 -24.16
C PRO A 188 -8.65 -7.94 -24.73
N GLN A 189 -7.41 -8.02 -24.23
CA GLN A 189 -6.44 -9.03 -24.65
C GLN A 189 -5.46 -9.41 -23.53
N GLY A 190 -5.13 -10.70 -23.45
CA GLY A 190 -4.15 -11.19 -22.48
C GLY A 190 -4.72 -11.26 -21.06
N LYS A 191 -3.86 -11.13 -20.05
CA LYS A 191 -4.25 -11.25 -18.64
C LYS A 191 -4.33 -9.91 -17.90
N ARG A 192 -3.69 -8.87 -18.44
CA ARG A 192 -3.49 -7.59 -17.76
C ARG A 192 -3.34 -6.46 -18.76
N VAL A 193 -3.76 -5.25 -18.40
CA VAL A 193 -3.65 -4.06 -19.23
C VAL A 193 -3.36 -2.82 -18.38
N VAL A 194 -2.71 -1.83 -18.98
CA VAL A 194 -2.58 -0.47 -18.43
C VAL A 194 -3.71 0.36 -19.03
N GLU A 195 -4.53 0.95 -18.19
CA GLU A 195 -5.65 1.80 -18.58
C GLU A 195 -5.38 3.25 -18.19
N PHE A 196 -5.55 4.16 -19.14
CA PHE A 196 -5.49 5.60 -18.93
C PHE A 196 -6.89 6.09 -18.61
N LEU A 197 -7.06 6.70 -17.44
CA LEU A 197 -8.36 7.20 -17.02
C LEU A 197 -8.61 8.58 -17.64
N SER A 198 -9.83 8.76 -18.12
CA SER A 198 -10.34 10.05 -18.57
C SER A 198 -11.53 10.41 -17.70
N VAL A 199 -11.58 11.64 -17.21
CA VAL A 199 -12.87 12.21 -16.80
C VAL A 199 -13.66 12.44 -18.10
N ILE A 200 -14.85 11.88 -18.22
CA ILE A 200 -15.76 12.25 -19.30
C ILE A 200 -16.26 13.67 -18.94
N PRO A 201 -16.04 14.67 -19.79
CA PRO A 201 -16.49 16.04 -19.53
C PRO A 201 -18.02 16.16 -19.50
#